data_AF-A0A1K1LPF7-F1
#
_entry.id   AF-A0A1K1LPF7-F1
#
_cell.length_a   1.000
_cell.length_b   1.000
_cell.length_c   1.000
_cell.angle_alpha   90.00
_cell.angle_beta   90.00
_cell.angle_gamma   90.00
#
_symmetry.space_group_name_H-M   'P 1'
#
loop_
_entity.id
_entity.type
_entity.pdbx_description
1 polymer ?
#
loop_
_entity_poly.entity_id
_entity_poly.type
_entity_poly.pdbx_seq_one_letter_code
_entity_poly.pdbx_strand_id
1 'polypeptide(L)'
;MRTLLAKKRECEQVFKILFFTVFIVSLLVGGYLTKRVGRLSDKNADAIEYIESWTVTDASGNSFKAGRTYEDERALTEDFVITAVLPDNISNGSILCFSNRSDVSVYINGSLRKEFKRSRDVNIPGGSLKDFYMTVPLKHSDAGAELKMIRYRTDWHPAVVSETFVTTNHGMNNYMAERYGLSFVMSVVLLVAALPVLFIGLVMRFWYRQPIDMLYAALGVADVALWLLSVSQFTPLITGIYFADGIMGFMFCMLMPFALLIYINAIQKQRYIRCYSALFMLSLTSFVLWTVLHFSGIQSFQTSLIYMDLILGLVIVSVLVTLIIDIRKGHTREYPYTALGFALFMVLSITEIVMLLVFELNSEIPILAGLLCLLILVMFQQVMTSERRSGTWSIRSTARSGRTSRCSYISFRRLQAPSTQRTPTPRVIRAAWRSIRVR
;
A
#
# COMPACT_ATOMS: atom_id res chain seq x y z
N MET A 1 9.35 36.60 -21.57
CA MET A 1 8.07 35.86 -21.38
C MET A 1 7.92 34.66 -22.31
N ARG A 2 8.19 34.76 -23.62
CA ARG A 2 8.18 33.60 -24.54
C ARG A 2 9.21 32.52 -24.21
N THR A 3 10.42 32.90 -23.77
CA THR A 3 11.49 31.98 -23.34
C THR A 3 11.13 31.15 -22.09
N LEU A 4 10.45 31.75 -21.11
CA LEU A 4 9.97 31.04 -19.91
C LEU A 4 8.83 30.06 -20.23
N LEU A 5 7.96 30.41 -21.19
CA LEU A 5 6.87 29.52 -21.63
C LEU A 5 7.38 28.36 -22.51
N ALA A 6 8.41 28.59 -23.32
CA ALA A 6 9.09 27.55 -24.09
C ALA A 6 9.81 26.55 -23.16
N LYS A 7 10.61 27.06 -22.22
CA LYS A 7 11.29 26.24 -21.21
C LYS A 7 10.31 25.42 -20.35
N LYS A 8 9.13 25.98 -20.05
CA LYS A 8 8.05 25.27 -19.35
C LYS A 8 7.49 24.11 -20.19
N ARG A 9 7.22 24.32 -21.48
CA ARG A 9 6.73 23.26 -22.38
C ARG A 9 7.76 22.16 -22.60
N GLU A 10 9.03 22.53 -22.74
CA GLU A 10 10.13 21.57 -22.87
C GLU A 10 10.24 20.71 -21.60
N CYS A 11 10.19 21.30 -20.40
CA CYS A 11 10.12 20.54 -19.16
C CYS A 11 8.91 19.60 -19.09
N GLU A 12 7.75 20.04 -19.56
CA GLU A 12 6.52 19.24 -19.56
C GLU A 12 6.55 18.09 -20.58
N GLN A 13 7.22 18.29 -21.73
CA GLN A 13 7.43 17.24 -22.73
C GLN A 13 8.49 16.22 -22.29
N VAL A 14 9.63 16.69 -21.77
CA VAL A 14 10.66 15.83 -21.17
C VAL A 14 10.07 15.01 -20.02
N PHE A 15 9.17 15.61 -19.23
CA PHE A 15 8.42 14.92 -18.18
C PHE A 15 7.58 13.75 -18.71
N LYS A 16 6.75 14.00 -19.74
CA LYS A 16 5.92 12.96 -20.36
C LYS A 16 6.80 11.81 -20.86
N ILE A 17 7.88 12.13 -21.59
CA ILE A 17 8.80 11.14 -22.15
C ILE A 17 9.45 10.33 -21.03
N LEU A 18 10.07 10.98 -20.05
CA LEU A 18 10.75 10.29 -18.94
C LEU A 18 9.81 9.36 -18.18
N PHE A 19 8.59 9.82 -17.87
CA PHE A 19 7.60 8.98 -17.19
C PHE A 19 7.21 7.76 -18.03
N PHE A 20 6.82 7.94 -19.30
CA PHE A 20 6.44 6.81 -20.16
C PHE A 20 7.61 5.84 -20.36
N THR A 21 8.84 6.34 -20.46
CA THR A 21 10.03 5.50 -20.52
C THR A 21 10.20 4.68 -19.24
N VAL A 22 10.18 5.29 -18.05
CA VAL A 22 10.33 4.54 -16.79
C VAL A 22 9.16 3.59 -16.58
N PHE A 23 7.93 3.98 -16.93
CA PHE A 23 6.75 3.13 -16.84
C PHE A 23 6.86 1.89 -17.74
N ILE A 24 7.21 2.08 -19.03
CA ILE A 24 7.42 0.97 -19.97
C ILE A 24 8.57 0.08 -19.50
N VAL A 25 9.67 0.66 -19.03
CA VAL A 25 10.78 -0.11 -18.45
C VAL A 25 10.31 -0.90 -17.24
N SER A 26 9.49 -0.32 -16.35
CA SER A 26 8.93 -1.03 -15.19
C SER A 26 8.05 -2.21 -15.61
N LEU A 27 7.25 -2.06 -16.68
CA LEU A 27 6.44 -3.16 -17.22
C LEU A 27 7.30 -4.24 -17.87
N LEU A 28 8.37 -3.87 -18.57
CA LEU A 28 9.31 -4.83 -19.18
C LEU A 28 10.09 -5.60 -18.10
N VAL A 29 10.59 -4.90 -17.07
CA VAL A 29 11.24 -5.50 -15.90
C VAL A 29 10.24 -6.38 -15.16
N GLY A 30 9.00 -5.91 -14.95
CA GLY A 30 7.91 -6.69 -14.38
C GLY A 30 7.66 -7.98 -15.14
N GLY A 31 7.46 -7.90 -16.46
CA GLY A 31 7.28 -9.08 -17.31
C GLY A 31 8.49 -10.02 -17.29
N TYR A 32 9.71 -9.49 -17.22
CA TYR A 32 10.92 -10.31 -17.04
C TYR A 32 10.94 -11.02 -15.68
N LEU A 33 10.59 -10.31 -14.61
CA LEU A 33 10.51 -10.85 -13.25
C LEU A 33 9.40 -11.90 -13.14
N THR A 34 8.23 -11.67 -13.72
CA THR A 34 7.15 -12.67 -13.78
C THR A 34 7.61 -13.93 -14.53
N LYS A 35 8.32 -13.79 -15.66
CA LYS A 35 8.92 -14.93 -16.36
C LYS A 35 10.05 -15.62 -15.59
N ARG A 36 10.75 -14.90 -14.70
CA ARG A 36 11.75 -15.48 -13.79
C ARG A 36 11.07 -16.26 -12.67
N VAL A 37 10.07 -15.67 -12.02
CA VAL A 37 9.25 -16.33 -10.99
C VAL A 37 8.57 -17.56 -11.56
N GLY A 38 7.97 -17.47 -12.75
CA GLY A 38 7.38 -18.63 -13.44
C GLY A 38 8.41 -19.69 -13.88
N ARG A 39 9.70 -19.35 -14.00
CA ARG A 39 10.78 -20.33 -14.23
C ARG A 39 11.32 -20.94 -12.94
N LEU A 40 11.26 -20.20 -11.83
CA LEU A 40 11.52 -20.74 -10.50
C LEU A 40 10.41 -21.71 -10.08
N SER A 41 9.18 -21.44 -10.54
CA SER A 41 8.00 -22.31 -10.50
C SER A 41 8.18 -23.52 -11.43
N ASP A 42 9.20 -24.36 -11.22
CA ASP A 42 9.37 -25.57 -12.02
C ASP A 42 8.32 -26.61 -11.59
N LYS A 43 7.58 -27.17 -12.56
CA LYS A 43 6.59 -28.24 -12.29
C LYS A 43 7.25 -29.56 -11.87
N ASN A 44 8.56 -29.67 -12.04
CA ASN A 44 9.38 -30.78 -11.57
C ASN A 44 10.05 -30.49 -10.21
N ALA A 45 9.64 -29.42 -9.50
CA ALA A 45 10.20 -29.09 -8.20
C ALA A 45 10.06 -30.26 -7.21
N ASP A 46 11.07 -30.41 -6.35
CA ASP A 46 11.11 -31.41 -5.27
C ASP A 46 9.75 -31.52 -4.59
N ALA A 47 9.24 -32.75 -4.48
CA ALA A 47 7.92 -33.01 -3.93
C ALA A 47 7.77 -32.37 -2.55
N ILE A 48 6.73 -31.54 -2.38
CA ILE A 48 6.32 -31.03 -1.08
C ILE A 48 5.56 -32.15 -0.40
N GLU A 49 6.11 -32.66 0.69
CA GLU A 49 5.48 -33.72 1.46
C GLU A 49 4.82 -33.13 2.70
N TYR A 50 3.49 -33.17 2.73
CA TYR A 50 2.71 -32.60 3.82
C TYR A 50 2.52 -33.60 4.96
N ILE A 51 2.49 -33.10 6.18
CA ILE A 51 2.14 -33.89 7.35
C ILE A 51 0.62 -33.89 7.49
N GLU A 52 0.00 -35.00 7.07
CA GLU A 52 -1.47 -35.14 6.96
C GLU A 52 -2.18 -35.31 8.32
N SER A 53 -1.51 -35.93 9.29
CA SER A 53 -2.11 -36.30 10.57
C SER A 53 -1.26 -35.89 11.74
N TRP A 54 -1.89 -35.25 12.71
CA TRP A 54 -1.29 -34.81 13.96
C TRP A 54 -2.01 -35.45 15.14
N THR A 55 -1.28 -35.74 16.22
CA THR A 55 -1.86 -36.03 17.52
C THR A 55 -1.69 -34.79 18.39
N VAL A 56 -2.81 -34.19 18.77
CA VAL A 56 -2.87 -32.97 19.58
C VAL A 56 -3.17 -33.36 21.01
N THR A 57 -2.35 -32.90 21.94
CA THR A 57 -2.54 -33.05 23.38
C THR A 57 -2.78 -31.68 23.99
N ASP A 58 -3.93 -31.53 24.65
CA ASP A 58 -4.30 -30.30 25.35
C ASP A 58 -3.61 -30.19 26.73
N ALA A 59 -3.77 -29.05 27.40
CA ALA A 59 -3.20 -28.81 28.73
C ALA A 59 -3.76 -29.76 29.81
N SER A 60 -4.93 -30.37 29.56
CA SER A 60 -5.55 -31.37 30.45
C SER A 60 -5.02 -32.79 30.22
N GLY A 61 -4.14 -32.99 29.23
CA GLY A 61 -3.57 -34.29 28.88
C GLY A 61 -4.44 -35.14 27.97
N ASN A 62 -5.58 -34.62 27.48
CA ASN A 62 -6.42 -35.33 26.53
C ASN A 62 -5.76 -35.28 25.15
N SER A 63 -5.64 -36.44 24.50
CA SER A 63 -5.03 -36.56 23.18
C SER A 63 -6.05 -36.98 22.13
N PHE A 64 -6.08 -36.30 21.00
CA PHE A 64 -6.94 -36.64 19.85
C PHE A 64 -6.18 -36.44 18.54
N LYS A 65 -6.70 -37.04 17.46
CA LYS A 65 -6.12 -36.88 16.12
C LYS A 65 -6.71 -35.68 15.41
N ALA A 66 -5.86 -34.86 14.83
CA ALA A 66 -6.18 -33.73 13.97
C ALA A 66 -5.64 -33.96 12.55
N GLY A 67 -6.24 -33.28 11.58
CA GLY A 67 -5.77 -33.29 10.18
C GLY A 67 -4.60 -32.33 9.96
N ARG A 68 -4.45 -31.89 8.70
CA ARG A 68 -3.40 -30.94 8.26
C ARG A 68 -3.41 -29.61 8.98
N THR A 69 -4.59 -29.14 9.36
CA THR A 69 -4.80 -27.89 10.09
C THR A 69 -5.79 -28.13 11.21
N TYR A 70 -5.62 -27.42 12.32
CA TYR A 70 -6.52 -27.47 13.47
C TYR A 70 -6.46 -26.15 14.23
N GLU A 71 -7.64 -25.60 14.48
CA GLU A 71 -7.83 -24.34 15.19
C GLU A 71 -8.71 -24.59 16.41
N ASP A 72 -8.31 -24.05 17.56
CA ASP A 72 -9.03 -24.16 18.83
C ASP A 72 -8.83 -22.88 19.64
N GLU A 73 -9.92 -22.19 19.99
CA GLU A 73 -9.89 -20.94 20.76
C GLU A 73 -9.11 -21.06 22.07
N ARG A 74 -9.02 -22.27 22.66
CA ARG A 74 -8.20 -22.55 23.84
C ARG A 74 -6.72 -22.24 23.63
N ALA A 75 -6.23 -22.17 22.39
CA ALA A 75 -4.87 -21.72 22.07
C ALA A 75 -4.59 -20.27 22.51
N LEU A 76 -5.63 -19.48 22.77
CA LEU A 76 -5.53 -18.13 23.32
C LEU A 76 -5.27 -18.10 24.83
N THR A 77 -5.46 -19.23 25.53
CA THR A 77 -5.31 -19.33 26.99
C THR A 77 -4.33 -20.41 27.44
N GLU A 78 -4.15 -21.46 26.65
CA GLU A 78 -3.43 -22.69 27.00
C GLU A 78 -2.33 -23.03 25.98
N ASP A 79 -1.40 -23.88 26.42
CA ASP A 79 -0.35 -24.44 25.57
C ASP A 79 -0.77 -25.80 25.03
N PHE A 80 -0.31 -26.12 23.82
CA PHE A 80 -0.61 -27.38 23.14
C PHE A 80 0.68 -28.13 22.80
N VAL A 81 0.61 -29.46 22.91
CA VAL A 81 1.65 -30.35 22.41
C VAL A 81 1.11 -31.07 21.19
N ILE A 82 1.75 -30.89 20.05
CA ILE A 82 1.39 -31.58 18.81
C ILE A 82 2.50 -32.54 18.42
N THR A 83 2.13 -33.77 18.07
CA THR A 83 3.06 -34.83 17.70
C THR A 83 2.68 -35.44 16.37
N ALA A 84 3.68 -35.78 15.56
CA ALA A 84 3.54 -36.45 14.28
C ALA A 84 4.77 -37.32 14.02
N VAL A 85 4.69 -38.15 12.98
CA VAL A 85 5.83 -38.93 12.48
C VAL A 85 6.33 -38.26 11.21
N LEU A 86 7.63 -38.02 11.14
CA LEU A 86 8.25 -37.48 9.93
C LEU A 86 8.21 -38.51 8.79
N PRO A 87 8.17 -38.07 7.53
CA PRO A 87 8.29 -38.97 6.38
C PRO A 87 9.54 -39.85 6.41
N ASP A 88 9.45 -41.03 5.81
CA ASP A 88 10.60 -41.93 5.66
C ASP A 88 11.59 -41.43 4.61
N ASN A 89 11.14 -40.62 3.65
CA ASN A 89 11.96 -40.11 2.55
C ASN A 89 12.57 -38.74 2.86
N ILE A 90 13.35 -38.64 3.93
CA ILE A 90 14.09 -37.41 4.27
C ILE A 90 15.51 -37.48 3.70
N SER A 91 15.85 -36.50 2.87
CA SER A 91 17.21 -36.33 2.33
C SER A 91 18.05 -35.38 3.20
N ASN A 92 19.38 -35.48 3.09
CA ASN A 92 20.26 -34.47 3.68
C ASN A 92 20.07 -33.12 2.96
N GLY A 93 19.64 -32.10 3.69
CA GLY A 93 19.30 -30.79 3.13
C GLY A 93 17.79 -30.51 3.04
N SER A 94 16.94 -31.48 3.42
CA SER A 94 15.52 -31.26 3.64
C SER A 94 15.28 -30.33 4.83
N ILE A 95 14.20 -29.56 4.76
CA ILE A 95 13.74 -28.60 5.77
C ILE A 95 12.27 -28.87 6.08
N LEU A 96 11.94 -28.84 7.36
CA LEU A 96 10.56 -28.79 7.85
C LEU A 96 10.13 -27.33 7.85
N CYS A 97 8.98 -27.05 7.26
CA CYS A 97 8.44 -25.71 7.10
C CYS A 97 7.02 -25.64 7.65
N PHE A 98 6.72 -24.61 8.42
CA PHE A 98 5.38 -24.34 8.90
C PHE A 98 5.19 -22.85 9.18
N SER A 99 3.96 -22.37 9.06
CA SER A 99 3.60 -21.02 9.45
C SER A 99 3.63 -20.88 10.98
N ASN A 100 4.27 -19.84 11.47
CA ASN A 100 4.32 -19.54 12.89
C ASN A 100 4.37 -18.04 13.16
N ARG A 101 3.87 -17.68 14.34
CA ARG A 101 3.90 -16.31 14.86
C ARG A 101 4.13 -16.25 16.36
N SER A 102 3.67 -17.26 17.08
CA SER A 102 3.76 -17.36 18.53
C SER A 102 4.92 -18.24 18.95
N ASP A 103 5.22 -18.26 20.24
CA ASP A 103 6.35 -19.03 20.74
C ASP A 103 6.16 -20.51 20.39
N VAL A 104 7.23 -21.16 19.93
CA VAL A 104 7.21 -22.58 19.57
C VAL A 104 8.53 -23.24 19.88
N SER A 105 8.48 -24.49 20.33
CA SER A 105 9.65 -25.34 20.50
C SER A 105 9.48 -26.61 19.70
N VAL A 106 10.43 -26.91 18.81
CA VAL A 106 10.41 -28.06 17.91
C VAL A 106 11.44 -29.08 18.36
N TYR A 107 10.97 -30.28 18.66
CA TYR A 107 11.75 -31.42 19.07
C TYR A 107 11.66 -32.52 18.02
N ILE A 108 12.78 -33.17 17.74
CA ILE A 108 12.85 -34.36 16.87
C ILE A 108 13.52 -35.46 17.68
N ASN A 109 12.83 -36.59 17.84
CA ASN A 109 13.29 -37.72 18.65
C ASN A 109 13.73 -37.29 20.07
N GLY A 110 12.92 -36.43 20.70
CA GLY A 110 13.18 -35.85 22.04
C GLY A 110 14.25 -34.75 22.11
N SER A 111 15.01 -34.49 21.04
CA SER A 111 16.05 -33.45 21.02
C SER A 111 15.52 -32.11 20.48
N LEU A 112 15.74 -31.02 21.21
CA LEU A 112 15.36 -29.67 20.76
C LEU A 112 16.14 -29.29 19.50
N ARG A 113 15.42 -29.02 18.42
CA ARG A 113 16.00 -28.71 17.10
C ARG A 113 15.97 -27.23 16.78
N LYS A 114 14.86 -26.57 17.08
CA LYS A 114 14.69 -25.14 16.89
C LYS A 114 13.63 -24.61 17.84
N GLU A 115 13.82 -23.38 18.28
CA GLU A 115 12.94 -22.68 19.19
C GLU A 115 12.73 -21.26 18.65
N PHE A 116 11.52 -20.74 18.80
CA PHE A 116 11.22 -19.33 18.62
C PHE A 116 10.59 -18.80 19.91
N LYS A 117 11.20 -17.75 20.46
CA LYS A 117 10.70 -17.02 21.64
C LYS A 117 10.62 -15.55 21.30
N ARG A 118 9.42 -14.98 21.33
CA ARG A 118 9.15 -13.60 20.97
C ARG A 118 9.94 -12.61 21.83
N SER A 119 10.12 -12.91 23.12
CA SER A 119 10.89 -12.07 24.05
C SER A 119 12.39 -11.99 23.72
N ARG A 120 12.94 -13.02 23.07
CA ARG A 120 14.36 -13.09 22.67
C ARG A 120 14.56 -12.67 21.21
N ASP A 121 13.68 -13.15 20.34
CA ASP A 121 13.88 -13.15 18.90
C ASP A 121 13.18 -11.97 18.19
N VAL A 122 12.40 -11.16 18.91
CA VAL A 122 11.78 -9.93 18.40
C VAL A 122 12.27 -8.71 19.19
N ASN A 123 13.04 -7.86 18.53
CA ASN A 123 13.67 -6.68 19.14
C ASN A 123 12.87 -5.37 18.93
N ILE A 124 11.55 -5.46 18.71
CA ILE A 124 10.67 -4.30 18.55
C ILE A 124 9.55 -4.37 19.59
N PRO A 125 9.25 -3.26 20.30
CA PRO A 125 8.10 -3.19 21.19
C PRO A 125 6.81 -3.50 20.42
N GLY A 126 6.00 -4.41 20.94
CA GLY A 126 4.75 -4.83 20.28
C GLY A 126 4.81 -6.18 19.54
N GLY A 127 5.99 -6.80 19.40
CA GLY A 127 6.11 -8.18 18.90
C GLY A 127 5.97 -8.34 17.38
N SER A 128 5.91 -9.60 16.91
CA SER A 128 5.65 -9.90 15.50
C SER A 128 4.15 -9.89 15.23
N LEU A 129 3.72 -9.08 14.26
CA LEU A 129 2.31 -8.96 13.90
C LEU A 129 1.91 -9.77 12.67
N LYS A 130 2.88 -10.40 12.01
CA LYS A 130 2.71 -11.20 10.79
C LYS A 130 3.18 -12.63 11.04
N ASP A 131 2.44 -13.58 10.49
CA ASP A 131 2.88 -14.97 10.40
C ASP A 131 4.09 -15.07 9.47
N PHE A 132 5.06 -15.88 9.83
CA PHE A 132 6.23 -16.16 9.03
C PHE A 132 6.45 -17.67 8.94
N TYR A 133 7.10 -18.12 7.86
CA TYR A 133 7.46 -19.51 7.73
C TYR A 133 8.74 -19.81 8.51
N MET A 134 8.62 -20.67 9.52
CA MET A 134 9.75 -21.17 10.28
C MET A 134 10.32 -22.41 9.60
N THR A 135 11.62 -22.38 9.29
CA THR A 135 12.34 -23.50 8.69
C THR A 135 13.17 -24.24 9.74
N VAL A 136 13.09 -25.57 9.81
CA VAL A 136 13.89 -26.41 10.70
C VAL A 136 14.71 -27.38 9.85
N PRO A 137 16.06 -27.40 9.96
CA PRO A 137 16.88 -28.29 9.16
C PRO A 137 16.73 -29.74 9.63
N LEU A 138 16.47 -30.64 8.68
CA LEU A 138 16.36 -32.08 8.90
C LEU A 138 17.63 -32.80 8.42
N LYS A 139 17.90 -33.95 9.02
CA LYS A 139 18.95 -34.89 8.60
C LYS A 139 18.31 -36.18 8.09
N HIS A 140 19.04 -36.95 7.29
CA HIS A 140 18.59 -38.28 6.87
C HIS A 140 18.27 -39.22 8.05
N SER A 141 18.98 -39.08 9.18
CA SER A 141 18.70 -39.83 10.42
C SER A 141 17.35 -39.50 11.08
N ASP A 142 16.72 -38.40 10.66
CA ASP A 142 15.45 -37.94 11.21
C ASP A 142 14.24 -38.54 10.44
N ALA A 143 14.50 -39.37 9.42
CA ALA A 143 13.49 -40.15 8.69
C ALA A 143 12.67 -41.05 9.63
N GLY A 144 11.35 -40.99 9.54
CA GLY A 144 10.45 -41.78 10.39
C GLY A 144 10.48 -41.41 11.89
N ALA A 145 11.21 -40.35 12.27
CA ALA A 145 11.34 -39.97 13.67
C ALA A 145 10.09 -39.24 14.19
N GLU A 146 9.88 -39.28 15.51
CA GLU A 146 8.84 -38.52 16.18
C GLU A 146 9.17 -37.02 16.13
N LEU A 147 8.27 -36.24 15.53
CA LEU A 147 8.24 -34.79 15.55
C LEU A 147 7.28 -34.33 16.64
N LYS A 148 7.80 -33.58 17.61
CA LYS A 148 7.01 -32.98 18.68
C LYS A 148 7.17 -31.47 18.66
N MET A 149 6.08 -30.73 18.51
CA MET A 149 6.07 -29.27 18.65
C MET A 149 5.27 -28.87 19.88
N ILE A 150 5.84 -28.00 20.70
CA ILE A 150 5.15 -27.33 21.80
C ILE A 150 4.74 -25.96 21.28
N ARG A 151 3.43 -25.74 21.14
CA ARG A 151 2.83 -24.47 20.75
C ARG A 151 2.40 -23.76 22.02
N TYR A 152 3.06 -22.65 22.33
CA TYR A 152 2.66 -21.83 23.46
C TYR A 152 1.49 -20.94 23.07
N ARG A 153 0.79 -20.43 24.08
CA ARG A 153 -0.34 -19.52 23.95
C ARG A 153 -0.11 -18.42 22.89
N THR A 154 -1.11 -18.25 22.02
CA THR A 154 -1.14 -17.26 20.94
C THR A 154 -2.00 -16.04 21.31
N ASP A 155 -1.78 -14.91 20.64
CA ASP A 155 -2.47 -13.64 20.88
C ASP A 155 -3.40 -13.22 19.74
N TRP A 156 -3.59 -14.10 18.74
CA TRP A 156 -4.35 -13.75 17.54
C TRP A 156 -5.09 -14.95 16.93
N HIS A 157 -4.44 -15.67 16.02
CA HIS A 157 -5.08 -16.77 15.30
C HIS A 157 -4.94 -18.04 16.13
N PRO A 158 -6.04 -18.68 16.56
CA PRO A 158 -6.02 -19.86 17.41
C PRO A 158 -5.58 -21.14 16.67
N ALA A 159 -4.63 -21.05 15.74
CA ALA A 159 -4.08 -22.19 15.02
C ALA A 159 -3.14 -23.00 15.92
N VAL A 160 -3.59 -24.19 16.30
CA VAL A 160 -2.81 -25.18 17.04
C VAL A 160 -1.94 -26.00 16.09
N VAL A 161 -2.54 -26.47 14.98
CA VAL A 161 -1.84 -27.15 13.89
C VAL A 161 -1.89 -26.27 12.65
N SER A 162 -0.72 -25.79 12.24
CA SER A 162 -0.52 -25.07 10.98
C SER A 162 -0.16 -26.03 9.85
N GLU A 163 -0.46 -25.66 8.61
CA GLU A 163 0.03 -26.38 7.42
C GLU A 163 1.55 -26.57 7.52
N THR A 164 1.96 -27.83 7.64
CA THR A 164 3.35 -28.22 7.90
C THR A 164 3.78 -29.21 6.84
N PHE A 165 4.92 -28.94 6.22
CA PHE A 165 5.43 -29.75 5.12
C PHE A 165 6.96 -29.85 5.16
N VAL A 166 7.47 -30.91 4.55
CA VAL A 166 8.89 -31.16 4.35
C VAL A 166 9.21 -30.91 2.88
N THR A 167 10.28 -30.15 2.64
CA THR A 167 10.76 -29.86 1.29
C THR A 167 12.24 -29.51 1.31
N THR A 168 12.86 -29.23 0.16
CA THR A 168 14.22 -28.69 0.08
C THR A 168 14.20 -27.16 0.12
N ASN A 169 15.34 -26.51 0.30
CA ASN A 169 15.42 -25.04 0.16
C ASN A 169 14.93 -24.56 -1.21
N HIS A 170 15.16 -25.35 -2.26
CA HIS A 170 14.67 -25.04 -3.59
C HIS A 170 13.14 -25.19 -3.67
N GLY A 171 12.60 -26.29 -3.14
CA GLY A 171 11.14 -26.50 -3.08
C GLY A 171 10.40 -25.46 -2.25
N MET A 172 11.00 -24.95 -1.17
CA MET A 172 10.45 -23.82 -0.40
C MET A 172 10.39 -22.53 -1.22
N ASN A 173 11.46 -22.19 -1.95
CA ASN A 173 11.44 -21.03 -2.83
C ASN A 173 10.39 -21.18 -3.96
N ASN A 174 10.22 -22.39 -4.48
CA ASN A 174 9.20 -22.73 -5.47
C ASN A 174 7.78 -22.55 -4.91
N TYR A 175 7.51 -23.10 -3.72
CA TYR A 175 6.24 -22.95 -3.00
C TYR A 175 5.87 -21.48 -2.80
N MET A 176 6.83 -20.68 -2.34
CA MET A 176 6.62 -19.25 -2.17
C MET A 176 6.33 -18.57 -3.51
N ALA A 177 7.12 -18.89 -4.55
CA ALA A 177 7.01 -18.28 -5.88
C ALA A 177 5.66 -18.54 -6.54
N GLU A 178 5.15 -19.76 -6.42
CA GLU A 178 3.84 -20.14 -6.94
C GLU A 178 2.71 -19.41 -6.21
N ARG A 179 2.77 -19.35 -4.87
CA ARG A 179 1.66 -18.81 -4.05
C ARG A 179 1.64 -17.28 -3.95
N TYR A 180 2.80 -16.65 -3.86
CA TYR A 180 2.92 -15.21 -3.58
C TYR A 180 3.74 -14.43 -4.62
N GLY A 181 4.41 -15.10 -5.54
CA GLY A 181 5.44 -14.48 -6.38
C GLY A 181 4.86 -13.49 -7.38
N LEU A 182 3.68 -13.79 -7.93
CA LEU A 182 3.02 -12.91 -8.88
C LEU A 182 2.54 -11.61 -8.21
N SER A 183 1.85 -11.71 -7.06
CA SER A 183 1.39 -10.54 -6.29
C SER A 183 2.56 -9.67 -5.84
N PHE A 184 3.66 -10.29 -5.41
CA PHE A 184 4.89 -9.57 -5.04
C PHE A 184 5.48 -8.80 -6.22
N VAL A 185 5.68 -9.44 -7.38
CA VAL A 185 6.21 -8.77 -8.58
C VAL A 185 5.31 -7.63 -9.03
N MET A 186 3.99 -7.83 -9.03
CA MET A 186 3.02 -6.80 -9.40
C MET A 186 3.08 -5.60 -8.46
N SER A 187 3.24 -5.84 -7.15
CA SER A 187 3.40 -4.78 -6.15
C SER A 187 4.69 -3.98 -6.35
N VAL A 188 5.81 -4.66 -6.69
CA VAL A 188 7.07 -4.00 -7.04
C VAL A 188 6.91 -3.14 -8.30
N VAL A 189 6.28 -3.67 -9.35
CA VAL A 189 6.02 -2.92 -10.59
C VAL A 189 5.19 -1.67 -10.31
N LEU A 190 4.15 -1.80 -9.50
CA LEU A 190 3.29 -0.70 -9.12
C LEU A 190 4.06 0.39 -8.34
N LEU A 191 4.90 -0.01 -7.38
CA LEU A 191 5.75 0.90 -6.63
C LEU A 191 6.73 1.65 -7.56
N VAL A 192 7.44 0.91 -8.42
CA VAL A 192 8.39 1.50 -9.39
C VAL A 192 7.68 2.42 -10.39
N ALA A 193 6.43 2.12 -10.77
CA ALA A 193 5.62 2.99 -11.62
C ALA A 193 5.21 4.29 -10.91
N ALA A 194 4.96 4.25 -9.60
CA ALA A 194 4.54 5.41 -8.82
C ALA A 194 5.72 6.34 -8.43
N LEU A 195 6.92 5.79 -8.19
CA LEU A 195 8.09 6.52 -7.73
C LEU A 195 8.50 7.73 -8.61
N PRO A 196 8.56 7.62 -9.95
CA PRO A 196 8.88 8.77 -10.81
C PRO A 196 7.85 9.89 -10.68
N VAL A 197 6.55 9.54 -10.57
CA VAL A 197 5.48 10.53 -10.42
C VAL A 197 5.61 11.25 -9.08
N LEU A 198 5.96 10.52 -8.02
CA LEU A 198 6.25 11.09 -6.70
C LEU A 198 7.45 12.03 -6.75
N PHE A 199 8.60 11.55 -7.25
CA PHE A 199 9.82 12.33 -7.30
C PHE A 199 9.63 13.62 -8.10
N ILE A 200 9.03 13.53 -9.28
CA ILE A 200 8.83 14.69 -10.13
C ILE A 200 7.74 15.61 -9.57
N GLY A 201 6.66 15.06 -9.01
CA GLY A 201 5.65 15.85 -8.32
C GLY A 201 6.23 16.64 -7.16
N LEU A 202 7.18 16.06 -6.43
CA LEU A 202 7.91 16.71 -5.35
C LEU A 202 8.83 17.84 -5.88
N VAL A 203 9.62 17.56 -6.92
CA VAL A 203 10.48 18.55 -7.59
C VAL A 203 9.66 19.73 -8.10
N MET A 204 8.54 19.47 -8.77
CA MET A 204 7.63 20.50 -9.29
C MET A 204 7.01 21.34 -8.18
N ARG A 205 6.60 20.71 -7.08
CA ARG A 205 6.05 21.40 -5.92
C ARG A 205 7.07 22.34 -5.29
N PHE A 206 8.32 21.89 -5.12
CA PHE A 206 9.36 22.69 -4.48
C PHE A 206 9.93 23.78 -5.40
N TRP A 207 10.26 23.44 -6.65
CA TRP A 207 10.95 24.36 -7.57
C TRP A 207 10.00 25.32 -8.28
N TYR A 208 8.84 24.82 -8.71
CA TYR A 208 7.91 25.60 -9.53
C TYR A 208 6.67 26.08 -8.77
N ARG A 209 6.53 25.74 -7.48
CA ARG A 209 5.37 26.07 -6.62
C ARG A 209 4.02 25.78 -7.27
N GLN A 210 3.96 24.78 -8.15
CA GLN A 210 2.73 24.37 -8.81
C GLN A 210 2.13 23.19 -8.02
N PRO A 211 0.85 23.30 -7.59
CA PRO A 211 0.15 22.16 -7.05
C PRO A 211 -0.08 21.18 -8.21
N ILE A 212 0.60 20.05 -8.16
CA ILE A 212 0.27 18.90 -8.99
C ILE A 212 -0.66 18.05 -8.12
N ASP A 213 -1.96 18.17 -8.37
CA ASP A 213 -3.02 17.43 -7.66
C ASP A 213 -2.75 15.91 -7.65
N MET A 214 -1.97 15.47 -8.63
CA MET A 214 -1.60 14.10 -8.86
C MET A 214 -0.46 13.54 -8.01
N LEU A 215 0.34 14.41 -7.37
CA LEU A 215 1.35 13.97 -6.40
C LEU A 215 0.69 13.11 -5.32
N TYR A 216 -0.52 13.49 -4.91
CA TYR A 216 -1.28 12.80 -3.88
C TYR A 216 -1.86 11.46 -4.36
N ALA A 217 -2.25 11.35 -5.64
CA ALA A 217 -2.62 10.06 -6.23
C ALA A 217 -1.45 9.08 -6.26
N ALA A 218 -0.30 9.53 -6.75
CA ALA A 218 0.90 8.70 -6.80
C ALA A 218 1.38 8.32 -5.38
N LEU A 219 1.21 9.21 -4.41
CA LEU A 219 1.46 8.91 -3.00
C LEU A 219 0.55 7.81 -2.49
N GLY A 220 -0.76 7.87 -2.79
CA GLY A 220 -1.70 6.81 -2.40
C GLY A 220 -1.38 5.47 -3.06
N VAL A 221 -1.07 5.47 -4.36
CA VAL A 221 -0.68 4.26 -5.09
C VAL A 221 0.61 3.65 -4.52
N ALA A 222 1.61 4.48 -4.23
CA ALA A 222 2.86 4.02 -3.64
C ALA A 222 2.66 3.47 -2.22
N ASP A 223 1.82 4.11 -1.42
CA ASP A 223 1.47 3.68 -0.06
C ASP A 223 0.77 2.32 -0.07
N VAL A 224 -0.22 2.11 -0.96
CA VAL A 224 -0.85 0.79 -1.14
C VAL A 224 0.15 -0.25 -1.62
N ALA A 225 1.06 0.09 -2.55
CA ALA A 225 2.08 -0.83 -3.02
C ALA A 225 3.05 -1.23 -1.89
N LEU A 226 3.46 -0.28 -1.03
CA LEU A 226 4.29 -0.53 0.14
C LEU A 226 3.56 -1.40 1.19
N TRP A 227 2.26 -1.17 1.38
CA TRP A 227 1.42 -2.02 2.21
C TRP A 227 1.40 -3.46 1.71
N LEU A 228 1.09 -3.69 0.42
CA LEU A 228 1.07 -5.02 -0.20
C LEU A 228 2.44 -5.73 -0.08
N LEU A 229 3.54 -4.99 -0.30
CA LEU A 229 4.88 -5.52 -0.09
C LEU A 229 5.10 -5.91 1.38
N SER A 230 4.65 -5.10 2.34
CA SER A 230 4.84 -5.39 3.77
C SER A 230 4.05 -6.64 4.21
N VAL A 231 2.86 -6.86 3.65
CA VAL A 231 2.03 -8.05 3.94
C VAL A 231 2.58 -9.31 3.25
N SER A 232 3.27 -9.16 2.11
CA SER A 232 3.80 -10.31 1.36
C SER A 232 4.76 -11.17 2.18
N GLN A 233 4.61 -12.50 2.05
CA GLN A 233 5.50 -13.50 2.65
C GLN A 233 6.89 -13.55 1.99
N PHE A 234 7.08 -12.87 0.85
CA PHE A 234 8.37 -12.74 0.18
C PHE A 234 9.31 -11.72 0.82
N THR A 235 8.76 -10.71 1.49
CA THR A 235 9.54 -9.58 2.01
C THR A 235 10.57 -10.00 3.07
N PRO A 236 10.25 -10.89 4.04
CA PRO A 236 11.22 -11.38 5.00
C PRO A 236 12.41 -12.11 4.34
N LEU A 237 12.21 -12.75 3.18
CA LEU A 237 13.29 -13.43 2.46
C LEU A 237 14.32 -12.42 1.90
N ILE A 238 13.89 -11.19 1.64
CA ILE A 238 14.74 -10.13 1.08
C ILE A 238 15.34 -9.28 2.20
N THR A 239 14.53 -8.87 3.18
CA THR A 239 14.95 -7.99 4.27
C THR A 239 15.74 -8.73 5.35
N GLY A 240 15.54 -10.05 5.47
CA GLY A 240 16.10 -10.87 6.55
C GLY A 240 15.43 -10.62 7.91
N ILE A 241 14.37 -9.81 7.97
CA ILE A 241 13.71 -9.40 9.21
C ILE A 241 12.22 -9.76 9.11
N TYR A 242 11.81 -10.81 9.81
CA TYR A 242 10.43 -11.33 9.75
C TYR A 242 9.43 -10.54 10.62
N PHE A 243 9.90 -9.86 11.66
CA PHE A 243 9.02 -9.20 12.64
C PHE A 243 8.61 -7.77 12.28
N ALA A 244 9.42 -7.04 11.50
CA ALA A 244 9.17 -5.63 11.18
C ALA A 244 8.07 -5.44 10.13
N ASP A 245 7.97 -6.37 9.19
CA ASP A 245 7.04 -6.30 8.06
C ASP A 245 5.56 -6.16 8.49
N GLY A 246 5.16 -6.87 9.55
CA GLY A 246 3.80 -6.77 10.08
C GLY A 246 3.46 -5.35 10.57
N ILE A 247 4.36 -4.77 11.37
CA ILE A 247 4.20 -3.40 11.90
C ILE A 247 4.15 -2.38 10.76
N MET A 248 5.06 -2.50 9.79
CA MET A 248 5.09 -1.64 8.61
C MET A 248 3.78 -1.73 7.82
N GLY A 249 3.22 -2.94 7.67
CA GLY A 249 1.92 -3.16 7.05
C GLY A 249 0.80 -2.37 7.73
N PHE A 250 0.70 -2.43 9.07
CA PHE A 250 -0.29 -1.63 9.81
C PHE A 250 -0.07 -0.12 9.65
N MET A 251 1.18 0.34 9.66
CA MET A 251 1.50 1.76 9.49
C MET A 251 1.10 2.27 8.10
N PHE A 252 1.41 1.52 7.03
CA PHE A 252 0.99 1.90 5.68
C PHE A 252 -0.54 1.83 5.52
N CYS A 253 -1.20 0.81 6.08
CA CYS A 253 -2.67 0.74 6.06
C CYS A 253 -3.31 1.98 6.68
N MET A 254 -2.80 2.44 7.83
CA MET A 254 -3.28 3.68 8.46
C MET A 254 -2.90 4.96 7.69
N LEU A 255 -1.91 4.91 6.79
CA LEU A 255 -1.50 6.04 5.95
C LEU A 255 -2.39 6.22 4.70
N MET A 256 -3.01 5.14 4.21
CA MET A 256 -3.83 5.15 2.98
C MET A 256 -4.95 6.20 2.99
N PRO A 257 -5.73 6.40 4.08
CA PRO A 257 -6.77 7.43 4.14
C PRO A 257 -6.26 8.83 3.83
N PHE A 258 -5.05 9.20 4.27
CA PHE A 258 -4.54 10.56 4.10
C PHE A 258 -4.30 10.88 2.63
N ALA A 259 -3.65 9.98 1.90
CA ALA A 259 -3.38 10.18 0.48
C ALA A 259 -4.67 10.29 -0.32
N LEU A 260 -5.65 9.42 -0.03
CA LEU A 260 -6.96 9.43 -0.67
C LEU A 260 -7.74 10.72 -0.39
N LEU A 261 -7.82 11.14 0.88
CA LEU A 261 -8.55 12.34 1.29
C LEU A 261 -7.96 13.60 0.65
N ILE A 262 -6.63 13.76 0.66
CA ILE A 262 -5.97 14.92 0.06
C ILE A 262 -6.21 14.93 -1.46
N TYR A 263 -6.09 13.77 -2.10
CA TYR A 263 -6.25 13.64 -3.55
C TYR A 263 -7.66 13.98 -4.03
N ILE A 264 -8.69 13.39 -3.41
CA ILE A 264 -10.09 13.64 -3.78
C ILE A 264 -10.45 15.11 -3.51
N ASN A 265 -10.02 15.66 -2.37
CA ASN A 265 -10.24 17.06 -2.05
C ASN A 265 -9.61 18.02 -3.08
N ALA A 266 -8.43 17.68 -3.61
CA ALA A 266 -7.77 18.45 -4.66
C ALA A 266 -8.55 18.42 -5.99
N ILE A 267 -8.99 17.23 -6.42
CA ILE A 267 -9.76 17.06 -7.66
C ILE A 267 -11.11 17.77 -7.60
N GLN A 268 -11.79 17.69 -6.45
CA GLN A 268 -13.07 18.34 -6.24
C GLN A 268 -12.93 19.84 -5.91
N LYS A 269 -11.73 20.42 -6.10
CA LYS A 269 -11.43 21.84 -5.90
C LYS A 269 -11.89 22.34 -4.53
N GLN A 270 -11.70 21.53 -3.49
CA GLN A 270 -12.02 21.86 -2.10
C GLN A 270 -13.52 22.10 -1.81
N ARG A 271 -14.43 21.63 -2.67
CA ARG A 271 -15.89 21.80 -2.48
C ARG A 271 -16.40 21.22 -1.16
N TYR A 272 -15.80 20.12 -0.70
CA TYR A 272 -16.18 19.41 0.53
C TYR A 272 -15.10 19.49 1.61
N ILE A 273 -14.30 20.56 1.60
CA ILE A 273 -13.11 20.70 2.47
C ILE A 273 -13.41 20.48 3.96
N ARG A 274 -14.59 20.88 4.46
CA ARG A 274 -14.95 20.68 5.87
C ARG A 274 -15.06 19.19 6.22
N CYS A 275 -15.74 18.42 5.38
CA CYS A 275 -15.89 16.97 5.59
C CYS A 275 -14.54 16.27 5.50
N TYR A 276 -13.73 16.56 4.48
CA TYR A 276 -12.42 15.94 4.32
C TYR A 276 -11.42 16.36 5.38
N SER A 277 -11.47 17.60 5.87
CA SER A 277 -10.60 18.04 6.98
C SER A 277 -10.98 17.34 8.28
N ALA A 278 -12.28 17.14 8.55
CA ALA A 278 -12.73 16.41 9.72
C ALA A 278 -12.27 14.94 9.68
N LEU A 279 -12.44 14.27 8.54
CA LEU A 279 -11.96 12.90 8.33
C LEU A 279 -10.43 12.81 8.42
N PHE A 280 -9.71 13.78 7.86
CA PHE A 280 -8.25 13.85 7.95
C PHE A 280 -7.78 13.95 9.41
N MET A 281 -8.41 14.82 10.20
CA MET A 281 -8.09 14.96 11.63
C MET A 281 -8.45 13.71 12.44
N LEU A 282 -9.56 13.05 12.10
CA LEU A 282 -9.95 11.77 12.71
C LEU A 282 -8.92 10.69 12.40
N SER A 283 -8.52 10.53 11.13
CA SER A 283 -7.49 9.59 10.72
C SER A 283 -6.14 9.91 11.35
N LEU A 284 -5.77 11.19 11.46
CA LEU A 284 -4.53 11.64 12.11
C LEU A 284 -4.51 11.27 13.59
N THR A 285 -5.60 11.56 14.29
CA THR A 285 -5.73 11.24 15.71
C THR A 285 -5.63 9.74 15.93
N SER A 286 -6.28 8.95 15.05
CA SER A 286 -6.27 7.49 15.12
C SER A 286 -4.88 6.92 14.84
N PHE A 287 -4.19 7.40 13.81
CA PHE A 287 -2.81 7.01 13.50
C PHE A 287 -1.88 7.25 14.69
N VAL A 288 -1.92 8.45 15.28
CA VAL A 288 -1.08 8.79 16.44
C VAL A 288 -1.47 7.95 17.66
N LEU A 289 -2.76 7.86 17.96
CA LEU A 289 -3.27 7.13 19.13
C LEU A 289 -2.85 5.67 19.08
N TRP A 290 -3.17 4.96 18.00
CA TRP A 290 -2.87 3.53 17.90
C TRP A 290 -1.38 3.25 17.85
N THR A 291 -0.59 4.12 17.19
CA THR A 291 0.87 3.98 17.16
C THR A 291 1.47 4.11 18.56
N VAL A 292 1.03 5.11 19.34
CA VAL A 292 1.50 5.29 20.72
C VAL A 292 1.04 4.14 21.61
N LEU A 293 -0.20 3.67 21.49
CA LEU A 293 -0.73 2.54 22.25
C LEU A 293 0.04 1.24 21.97
N HIS A 294 0.42 1.00 20.71
CA HIS A 294 1.20 -0.16 20.32
C HIS A 294 2.60 -0.15 20.91
N PHE A 295 3.36 0.93 20.70
CA PHE A 295 4.73 1.03 21.18
C PHE A 295 4.84 1.19 22.70
N SER A 296 3.78 1.65 23.39
CA SER A 296 3.71 1.65 24.86
C SER A 296 3.34 0.29 25.46
N GLY A 297 2.97 -0.69 24.64
CA GLY A 297 2.60 -2.05 25.09
C GLY A 297 1.22 -2.15 25.74
N ILE A 298 0.40 -1.10 25.66
CA ILE A 298 -0.95 -1.09 26.25
C ILE A 298 -1.94 -1.88 25.37
N GLN A 299 -1.91 -1.63 24.07
CA GLN A 299 -2.85 -2.19 23.09
C GLN A 299 -2.11 -2.46 21.79
N SER A 300 -2.18 -3.69 21.27
CA SER A 300 -1.56 -4.03 19.98
C SER A 300 -2.42 -3.53 18.81
N PHE A 301 -1.78 -3.30 17.65
CA PHE A 301 -2.50 -2.91 16.43
C PHE A 301 -3.61 -3.90 16.04
N GLN A 302 -3.40 -5.16 16.36
CA GLN A 302 -4.31 -6.27 16.11
C GLN A 302 -5.60 -6.18 16.91
N THR A 303 -5.51 -6.01 18.23
CA THR A 303 -6.70 -5.84 19.07
C THR A 303 -7.49 -4.60 18.63
N SER A 304 -6.79 -3.60 18.11
CA SER A 304 -7.38 -2.36 17.60
C SER A 304 -7.79 -2.40 16.12
N LEU A 305 -7.59 -3.51 15.41
CA LEU A 305 -7.79 -3.62 13.96
C LEU A 305 -9.22 -3.24 13.57
N ILE A 306 -10.21 -3.73 14.31
CA ILE A 306 -11.62 -3.43 14.05
C ILE A 306 -11.91 -1.92 14.08
N TYR A 307 -11.27 -1.16 14.97
CA TYR A 307 -11.44 0.29 15.05
C TYR A 307 -10.76 1.01 13.89
N MET A 308 -9.58 0.55 13.48
CA MET A 308 -8.88 1.09 12.31
C MET A 308 -9.71 0.89 11.03
N ASP A 309 -10.25 -0.32 10.84
CA ASP A 309 -11.06 -0.68 9.68
C ASP A 309 -12.38 0.10 9.64
N LEU A 310 -13.00 0.36 10.80
CA LEU A 310 -14.20 1.21 10.89
C LEU A 310 -13.92 2.65 10.41
N ILE A 311 -12.77 3.22 10.78
CA ILE A 311 -12.39 4.57 10.34
C ILE A 311 -12.07 4.58 8.84
N LEU A 312 -11.34 3.57 8.36
CA LEU A 312 -11.06 3.41 6.93
C LEU A 312 -12.36 3.27 6.13
N GLY A 313 -13.29 2.43 6.61
CA GLY A 313 -14.62 2.25 6.03
C GLY A 313 -15.42 3.55 5.98
N LEU A 314 -15.39 4.35 7.06
CA LEU A 314 -16.02 5.67 7.09
C LEU A 314 -15.44 6.62 6.03
N VAL A 315 -14.11 6.61 5.84
CA VAL A 315 -13.44 7.41 4.81
C VAL A 315 -13.86 6.96 3.41
N ILE A 316 -13.86 5.65 3.15
CA ILE A 316 -14.27 5.08 1.86
C ILE A 316 -15.72 5.47 1.54
N VAL A 317 -16.65 5.23 2.46
CA VAL A 317 -18.08 5.58 2.28
C VAL A 317 -18.25 7.07 2.02
N SER A 318 -17.54 7.93 2.77
CA SER A 318 -17.61 9.38 2.57
C SER A 318 -17.10 9.81 1.18
N VAL A 319 -16.00 9.21 0.71
CA VAL A 319 -15.46 9.44 -0.64
C VAL A 319 -16.44 8.96 -1.72
N LEU A 320 -17.06 7.78 -1.54
CA LEU A 320 -18.07 7.27 -2.46
C LEU A 320 -19.28 8.19 -2.55
N VAL A 321 -19.84 8.62 -1.42
CA VAL A 321 -20.99 9.52 -1.37
C VAL A 321 -20.68 10.85 -2.06
N THR A 322 -19.53 11.44 -1.77
CA THR A 322 -19.11 12.71 -2.39
C THR A 322 -18.88 12.58 -3.90
N LEU A 323 -18.29 11.47 -4.38
CA LEU A 323 -18.17 11.17 -5.81
C LEU A 323 -19.54 11.01 -6.49
N ILE A 324 -20.48 10.30 -5.87
CA ILE A 324 -21.85 10.12 -6.41
C ILE A 324 -22.58 11.48 -6.50
N ILE A 325 -22.44 12.34 -5.49
CA ILE A 325 -23.01 13.69 -5.53
C ILE A 325 -22.41 14.51 -6.68
N ASP A 326 -21.10 14.41 -6.91
CA ASP A 326 -20.41 15.11 -7.99
C ASP A 326 -20.82 14.60 -9.38
N ILE A 327 -21.05 13.29 -9.52
CA ILE A 327 -21.60 12.67 -10.74
C ILE A 327 -23.00 13.22 -11.00
N ARG A 328 -23.88 13.21 -9.99
CA ARG A 328 -25.27 13.71 -10.12
C ARG A 328 -25.33 15.20 -10.48
N LYS A 329 -24.41 16.01 -9.96
CA LYS A 329 -24.32 17.44 -10.26
C LYS A 329 -23.59 17.77 -11.57
N GLY A 330 -23.08 16.75 -12.28
CA GLY A 330 -22.38 16.91 -13.56
C GLY A 330 -20.98 17.54 -13.44
N HIS A 331 -20.43 17.64 -12.23
CA HIS A 331 -19.11 18.22 -11.98
C HIS A 331 -17.96 17.30 -12.41
N THR A 332 -18.22 16.01 -12.61
CA THR A 332 -17.25 15.02 -13.12
C THR A 332 -16.77 15.30 -14.55
N ARG A 333 -17.44 16.18 -15.31
CA ARG A 333 -16.98 16.61 -16.64
C ARG A 333 -15.60 17.28 -16.60
N GLU A 334 -15.17 17.75 -15.45
CA GLU A 334 -13.84 18.36 -15.27
C GLU A 334 -12.72 17.32 -15.14
N TYR A 335 -13.02 16.09 -14.72
CA TYR A 335 -12.04 15.01 -14.46
C TYR A 335 -12.52 13.62 -14.93
N PRO A 336 -12.93 13.46 -16.20
CA PRO A 336 -13.59 12.23 -16.66
C PRO A 336 -12.71 10.98 -16.57
N TYR A 337 -11.42 11.08 -16.86
CA TYR A 337 -10.52 9.91 -16.83
C TYR A 337 -10.24 9.47 -15.40
N THR A 338 -10.09 10.40 -14.46
CA THR A 338 -9.93 10.06 -13.04
C THR A 338 -11.18 9.41 -12.47
N ALA A 339 -12.38 9.92 -12.80
CA ALA A 339 -13.64 9.31 -12.39
C ALA A 339 -13.77 7.88 -12.94
N LEU A 340 -13.40 7.67 -14.22
CA LEU A 340 -13.34 6.34 -14.84
C LEU A 340 -12.35 5.42 -14.11
N GLY A 341 -11.18 5.93 -13.73
CA GLY A 341 -10.18 5.15 -13.00
C GLY A 341 -10.68 4.70 -11.63
N PHE A 342 -11.36 5.57 -10.88
CA PHE A 342 -11.99 5.18 -9.62
C PHE A 342 -13.12 4.16 -9.81
N ALA A 343 -13.90 4.28 -10.88
CA ALA A 343 -14.95 3.30 -11.18
C ALA A 343 -14.36 1.92 -11.49
N LEU A 344 -13.30 1.85 -12.31
CA LEU A 344 -12.62 0.60 -12.62
C LEU A 344 -11.94 -0.02 -11.38
N PHE A 345 -11.27 0.80 -10.58
CA PHE A 345 -10.69 0.37 -9.31
C PHE A 345 -11.75 -0.23 -8.38
N MET A 346 -12.92 0.39 -8.28
CA MET A 346 -14.04 -0.10 -7.47
C MET A 346 -14.58 -1.44 -7.97
N VAL A 347 -14.79 -1.59 -9.28
CA VAL A 347 -15.26 -2.85 -9.88
C VAL A 347 -14.29 -3.99 -9.59
N LEU A 348 -12.98 -3.73 -9.75
CA LEU A 348 -11.95 -4.73 -9.48
C LEU A 348 -11.81 -5.04 -7.99
N SER A 349 -11.96 -4.04 -7.11
CA SER A 349 -11.99 -4.27 -5.66
C SER A 349 -13.19 -5.12 -5.23
N ILE A 350 -14.37 -4.88 -5.81
CA ILE A 350 -15.56 -5.71 -5.56
C ILE A 350 -15.34 -7.13 -6.08
N THR A 351 -14.71 -7.28 -7.24
CA THR A 351 -14.37 -8.58 -7.81
C THR A 351 -13.44 -9.35 -6.88
N GLU A 352 -12.44 -8.69 -6.29
CA GLU A 352 -11.57 -9.31 -5.28
C GLU A 352 -12.34 -9.76 -4.04
N ILE A 353 -13.20 -8.90 -3.49
CA ILE A 353 -14.04 -9.24 -2.34
C ILE A 353 -14.92 -10.46 -2.66
N VAL A 354 -15.48 -10.54 -3.86
CA VAL A 354 -16.26 -11.70 -4.31
C VAL A 354 -15.38 -12.94 -4.48
N MET A 355 -14.18 -12.81 -5.04
CA MET A 355 -13.22 -13.93 -5.14
C MET A 355 -12.84 -14.49 -3.78
N LEU A 356 -12.61 -13.62 -2.80
CA LEU A 356 -12.30 -14.01 -1.42
C LEU A 356 -13.49 -14.69 -0.73
N LEU A 357 -14.69 -14.11 -0.82
CA LEU A 357 -15.86 -14.60 -0.08
C LEU A 357 -16.56 -15.81 -0.74
N VAL A 358 -16.53 -15.92 -2.06
CA VAL A 358 -17.29 -16.96 -2.80
C VAL A 358 -16.38 -18.10 -3.26
N PHE A 359 -15.16 -17.78 -3.67
CA PHE A 359 -14.26 -18.76 -4.28
C PHE A 359 -13.09 -19.14 -3.36
N GLU A 360 -12.97 -18.52 -2.18
CA GLU A 360 -11.86 -18.71 -1.23
C GLU A 360 -10.48 -18.54 -1.90
N LEU A 361 -10.44 -17.77 -3.00
CA LEU A 361 -9.23 -17.50 -3.77
C LEU A 361 -8.53 -16.28 -3.18
N ASN A 362 -7.45 -16.53 -2.43
CA ASN A 362 -6.58 -15.47 -1.90
C ASN A 362 -5.70 -14.91 -3.01
N SER A 363 -6.26 -14.00 -3.82
CA SER A 363 -5.57 -13.35 -4.94
C SER A 363 -5.70 -11.83 -4.84
N GLU A 364 -4.58 -11.16 -4.60
CA GLU A 364 -4.47 -9.69 -4.56
C GLU A 364 -4.40 -9.05 -5.97
N ILE A 365 -4.43 -9.88 -7.02
CA ILE A 365 -4.22 -9.47 -8.41
C ILE A 365 -5.27 -8.46 -8.89
N PRO A 366 -6.58 -8.59 -8.58
CA PRO A 366 -7.57 -7.64 -9.07
C PRO A 366 -7.38 -6.21 -8.54
N ILE A 367 -7.12 -6.02 -7.23
CA ILE A 367 -6.81 -4.70 -6.66
C ILE A 367 -5.54 -4.13 -7.28
N LEU A 368 -4.48 -4.93 -7.43
CA LEU A 368 -3.23 -4.53 -8.08
C LEU A 368 -3.46 -4.05 -9.53
N ALA A 369 -4.26 -4.79 -10.30
CA ALA A 369 -4.63 -4.41 -11.66
C ALA A 369 -5.47 -3.12 -11.68
N GLY A 370 -6.41 -2.97 -10.75
CA GLY A 370 -7.24 -1.78 -10.64
C GLY A 370 -6.45 -0.54 -10.27
N LEU A 371 -5.47 -0.68 -9.39
CA LEU A 371 -4.62 0.42 -8.96
C LEU A 371 -3.63 0.84 -10.05
N LEU A 372 -3.12 -0.12 -10.83
CA LEU A 372 -2.35 0.16 -12.04
C LEU A 372 -3.20 0.92 -13.07
N CYS A 373 -4.43 0.48 -13.32
CA CYS A 373 -5.36 1.14 -14.23
C CYS A 373 -5.69 2.56 -13.76
N LEU A 374 -5.94 2.74 -12.46
CA LEU A 374 -6.15 4.06 -11.85
C LEU A 374 -4.94 4.96 -12.11
N LEU A 375 -3.71 4.49 -11.85
CA LEU A 375 -2.49 5.26 -12.08
C LEU A 375 -2.37 5.70 -13.54
N ILE A 376 -2.62 4.80 -14.49
CA ILE A 376 -2.59 5.08 -15.94
C ILE A 376 -3.62 6.14 -16.32
N LEU A 377 -4.88 6.00 -15.88
CA LEU A 377 -5.95 6.93 -16.24
C LEU A 377 -5.77 8.31 -15.60
N VAL A 378 -5.27 8.32 -14.37
CA VAL A 378 -4.85 9.55 -13.71
C VAL A 378 -3.76 10.21 -14.55
N MET A 379 -2.73 9.47 -14.99
CA MET A 379 -1.66 9.96 -15.89
C MET A 379 -2.22 10.61 -17.15
N PHE A 380 -3.11 9.91 -17.87
CA PHE A 380 -3.77 10.44 -19.06
C PHE A 380 -4.53 11.74 -18.76
N GLN A 381 -5.24 11.83 -17.63
CA GLN A 381 -5.92 13.06 -17.22
C GLN A 381 -4.93 14.25 -17.14
N GLN A 382 -3.75 14.07 -16.57
CA GLN A 382 -2.78 15.18 -16.49
C GLN A 382 -2.23 15.57 -17.84
N VAL A 383 -1.88 14.62 -18.69
CA VAL A 383 -1.40 14.91 -20.05
C VAL A 383 -2.44 15.77 -20.79
N MET A 384 -3.71 15.36 -20.76
CA MET A 384 -4.79 16.11 -21.40
C MET A 384 -5.05 17.49 -20.74
N THR A 385 -4.97 17.55 -19.41
CA THR A 385 -5.16 18.81 -18.66
C THR A 385 -4.04 19.81 -18.93
N SER A 386 -2.81 19.31 -19.06
CA SER A 386 -1.61 20.08 -19.37
C SER A 386 -1.67 20.69 -20.78
N GLU A 387 -2.16 19.92 -21.76
CA GLU A 387 -2.41 20.39 -23.12
C GLU A 387 -3.54 21.43 -23.20
N ARG A 388 -4.66 21.21 -22.50
CA ARG A 388 -5.74 22.20 -22.43
C ARG A 388 -5.23 23.53 -21.84
N ARG A 389 -4.42 23.48 -20.78
CA ARG A 389 -3.82 24.69 -20.20
C ARG A 389 -2.90 25.37 -21.22
N SER A 390 -2.01 24.64 -21.90
CA SER A 390 -1.08 25.23 -22.87
C SER A 390 -1.77 25.85 -24.09
N GLY A 391 -2.87 25.25 -24.57
CA GLY A 391 -3.73 25.80 -25.63
C GLY A 391 -4.50 27.06 -25.21
N THR A 392 -5.01 27.10 -23.98
CA THR A 392 -5.72 28.27 -23.45
C THR A 392 -4.78 29.48 -23.27
N TRP A 393 -3.53 29.24 -22.85
CA TRP A 393 -2.50 30.28 -22.78
C TRP A 393 -2.08 30.80 -24.15
N SER A 394 -2.00 29.91 -25.16
CA SER A 394 -1.79 30.29 -26.56
C SER A 394 -2.84 31.29 -27.01
N ILE A 395 -4.13 30.91 -26.95
CA ILE A 395 -5.26 31.74 -27.41
C ILE A 395 -5.32 33.09 -26.67
N ARG A 396 -5.14 33.11 -25.34
CA ARG A 396 -5.12 34.36 -24.57
C ARG A 396 -3.94 35.25 -24.96
N SER A 397 -2.77 34.69 -25.27
CA SER A 397 -1.62 35.48 -25.72
C SER A 397 -1.82 36.07 -27.12
N THR A 398 -2.42 35.32 -28.04
CA THR A 398 -2.78 35.80 -29.39
C THR A 398 -3.87 36.88 -29.32
N ALA A 399 -4.90 36.68 -28.48
CA ALA A 399 -5.96 37.66 -28.26
C ALA A 399 -5.43 38.95 -27.60
N ARG A 400 -4.46 38.86 -26.69
CA ARG A 400 -3.82 40.04 -26.09
C ARG A 400 -2.95 40.78 -27.11
N SER A 401 -2.25 40.06 -27.99
CA SER A 401 -1.48 40.67 -29.09
C SER A 401 -2.36 41.30 -30.16
N GLY A 402 -3.52 40.71 -30.48
CA GLY A 402 -4.51 41.27 -31.41
C GLY A 402 -5.25 42.49 -30.85
N ARG A 403 -5.44 42.57 -29.52
CA ARG A 403 -5.98 43.78 -28.86
C ARG A 403 -4.98 44.92 -28.82
N THR A 404 -3.69 44.66 -28.65
CA THR A 404 -2.65 45.71 -28.72
C THR A 404 -2.45 46.24 -30.13
N SER A 405 -2.77 45.48 -31.18
CA SER A 405 -2.70 45.96 -32.57
C SER A 405 -3.96 46.74 -33.02
N ARG A 406 -5.11 46.58 -32.36
CA ARG A 406 -6.34 47.34 -32.65
C ARG A 406 -6.56 48.56 -31.75
N CYS A 407 -5.76 48.75 -30.71
CA CYS A 407 -5.91 49.85 -29.75
C CYS A 407 -4.88 50.98 -29.95
N SER A 408 -4.45 51.21 -31.19
CA SER A 408 -3.53 52.31 -31.55
C SER A 408 -4.09 53.32 -32.57
N TYR A 409 -5.38 53.26 -32.92
CA TYR A 409 -5.95 54.19 -33.92
C TYR A 409 -7.26 54.90 -33.55
N ILE A 410 -7.74 54.79 -32.31
CA ILE A 410 -8.92 55.54 -31.87
C ILE A 410 -8.68 56.08 -30.46
N SER A 411 -8.22 57.34 -30.38
CA SER A 411 -8.57 58.36 -29.36
C SER A 411 -7.48 59.42 -29.23
N PHE A 412 -7.43 60.36 -30.18
CA PHE A 412 -6.77 61.65 -29.96
C PHE A 412 -7.66 62.77 -30.48
N ARG A 413 -8.71 63.11 -29.73
CA ARG A 413 -9.32 64.45 -29.78
C ARG A 413 -10.22 64.70 -28.58
N ARG A 414 -9.82 65.72 -27.82
CA ARG A 414 -10.58 66.54 -26.87
C ARG A 414 -11.07 65.82 -25.61
N LEU A 415 -10.61 66.31 -24.46
CA LEU A 415 -11.44 67.14 -23.59
C LEU A 415 -10.54 67.85 -22.55
N GLN A 416 -10.69 69.18 -22.52
CA GLN A 416 -10.15 70.07 -21.51
C GLN A 416 -10.82 69.80 -20.15
N ALA A 417 -10.05 69.85 -19.07
CA ALA A 417 -10.57 70.08 -17.72
C ALA A 417 -10.85 71.58 -17.54
N PRO A 418 -11.75 71.99 -16.61
CA PRO A 418 -11.26 72.23 -15.24
C PRO A 418 -12.24 71.98 -14.07
N SER A 419 -11.63 71.62 -12.94
CA SER A 419 -11.87 72.08 -11.56
C SER A 419 -13.01 71.55 -10.66
N THR A 420 -12.59 71.32 -9.40
CA THR A 420 -13.28 71.36 -8.09
C THR A 420 -13.85 70.09 -7.42
N GLN A 421 -13.18 69.76 -6.30
CA GLN A 421 -13.70 69.40 -4.95
C GLN A 421 -14.48 68.08 -4.70
N ARG A 422 -13.84 67.11 -4.04
CA ARG A 422 -14.06 66.67 -2.62
C ARG A 422 -13.51 65.27 -2.34
N THR A 423 -12.68 65.16 -1.31
CA THR A 423 -12.25 63.95 -0.54
C THR A 423 -13.44 63.36 0.26
N PRO A 424 -13.41 62.10 0.79
CA PRO A 424 -12.27 61.48 1.48
C PRO A 424 -11.98 59.98 1.27
N THR A 425 -10.76 59.63 1.67
CA THR A 425 -10.21 58.27 1.86
C THR A 425 -10.72 57.65 3.17
N PRO A 426 -10.58 56.31 3.32
CA PRO A 426 -9.87 55.83 4.49
C PRO A 426 -8.76 54.82 4.14
N ARG A 427 -7.60 55.06 4.77
CA ARG A 427 -6.45 54.17 4.89
C ARG A 427 -6.83 52.94 5.72
N VAL A 428 -6.69 51.74 5.16
CA VAL A 428 -6.42 50.52 5.94
C VAL A 428 -5.42 49.69 5.15
N ILE A 429 -4.55 48.98 5.87
CA ILE A 429 -3.57 47.99 5.40
C ILE A 429 -2.25 48.58 4.87
N ARG A 430 -1.55 49.27 5.76
CA ARG A 430 -0.08 49.35 5.73
C ARG A 430 0.47 49.22 7.16
N ALA A 431 0.12 48.13 7.84
CA ALA A 431 0.63 47.80 9.17
C ALA A 431 0.44 46.30 9.47
N ALA A 432 1.17 45.41 8.79
CA ALA A 432 1.26 44.00 9.15
C ALA A 432 2.53 43.30 8.61
N TRP A 433 3.64 44.03 8.46
CA TRP A 433 4.92 43.47 8.00
C TRP A 433 6.14 43.96 8.82
N ARG A 434 5.93 44.28 10.10
CA ARG A 434 7.02 44.57 11.04
C ARG A 434 6.78 43.90 12.39
N SER A 435 7.03 42.60 12.46
CA SER A 435 7.39 41.91 13.71
C SER A 435 7.93 40.51 13.46
N ILE A 436 9.09 40.44 12.79
CA ILE A 436 10.11 39.42 13.09
C ILE A 436 11.32 40.20 13.60
N ARG A 437 11.44 40.31 14.93
CA ARG A 437 12.72 40.37 15.65
C ARG A 437 12.49 40.41 17.17
N VAL A 438 13.17 39.52 17.88
CA VAL A 438 13.50 39.54 19.33
C VAL A 438 12.41 39.06 20.30
N ARG A 439 12.36 37.75 20.58
CA ARG A 439 12.89 37.13 21.80
C ARG A 439 12.89 35.61 21.67
#